data_AF-A0A7S0RUZ4-F1
#
_entry.id   AF-A0A7S0RUZ4-F1
#
_cell.length_a   1.000
_cell.length_b   1.000
_cell.length_c   1.000
_cell.angle_alpha   90.00
_cell.angle_beta   90.00
_cell.angle_gamma   90.00
#
_symmetry.space_group_name_H-M   'P 1'
#
loop_
_entity.id
_entity.type
_entity.pdbx_description
1 polymer ?
#
loop_
_entity_poly.entity_id
_entity_poly.type
_entity_poly.pdbx_seq_one_letter_code
_entity_poly.pdbx_strand_id
1 'polypeptide(L)'
;YRCATGGSTEVEVTFCVQGGTSVSSVLADDEAASKASSGNAASNSARAQFLELFRIVILRVEDGGDLFLTLQGRYAGSFMGMPLAKLAALGAAPAARDAAQDAQALITSSGSAAAAEDVSKQGPLYTLLTGLGVAKGSVSQLVPKELLHLACWLLQEPARLATAGLIAHSASEVLGVTPGAGVTAGAAVTATGAQFSNSGQPAVMAVTGDTGVWSDTARVRDLVKVLEPLRAVIDQGKGLAEGGAAVTPHTVTALLLAVFAELSQPLIPLTLASACDTKVPSHHHAMSVLAASLNHHELASLNHLLAVATAVTAAQPEAVAGIAATLAAVLMPHVAHGGAAPEAVANRVALMQQLLGVHVAPA
;
A
#
# COMPACT_ATOMS: atom_id res chain seq x y z
N TYR A 1 36.36 24.62 8.49
CA TYR A 1 35.46 25.19 9.53
C TYR A 1 36.04 25.10 10.95
N ARG A 2 36.41 26.23 11.58
CA ARG A 2 36.67 26.31 13.04
C ARG A 2 35.38 26.68 13.77
N CYS A 3 34.77 25.73 14.46
CA CYS A 3 33.74 26.04 15.44
C CYS A 3 34.44 26.41 16.76
N ALA A 4 34.57 27.70 17.02
CA ALA A 4 35.22 28.25 18.22
C ALA A 4 34.28 28.39 19.42
N THR A 5 33.14 27.72 19.42
CA THR A 5 32.15 27.75 20.50
C THR A 5 31.54 26.36 20.62
N GLY A 6 31.49 25.82 21.84
CA GLY A 6 31.04 24.45 22.16
C GLY A 6 29.57 24.17 21.84
N GLY A 7 29.21 24.24 20.56
CA GLY A 7 27.94 23.77 20.03
C GLY A 7 28.03 22.29 19.71
N SER A 8 27.17 21.49 20.33
CA SER A 8 26.86 20.14 19.84
C SER A 8 26.39 20.25 18.39
N THR A 9 27.04 19.54 17.49
CA THR A 9 26.56 19.34 16.12
C THR A 9 26.02 17.93 16.05
N GLU A 10 24.68 17.81 16.04
CA GLU A 10 24.02 16.53 15.79
C GLU A 10 24.09 16.23 14.30
N VAL A 11 24.63 15.06 13.95
CA VAL A 11 24.63 14.54 12.59
C VAL A 11 23.61 13.41 12.56
N GLU A 12 22.44 13.66 11.96
CA GLU A 12 21.46 12.61 11.69
C GLU A 12 21.92 11.81 10.47
N VAL A 13 22.20 10.52 10.67
CA VAL A 13 22.56 9.59 9.59
C VAL A 13 21.37 8.69 9.33
N THR A 14 20.62 8.97 8.27
CA THR A 14 19.51 8.11 7.82
C THR A 14 20.05 7.02 6.89
N PHE A 15 19.83 5.76 7.24
CA PHE A 15 20.18 4.62 6.38
C PHE A 15 18.99 4.22 5.51
N CYS A 16 19.13 4.33 4.20
CA CYS A 16 18.23 3.65 3.26
C CYS A 16 18.82 2.28 2.91
N VAL A 17 18.23 1.21 3.44
CA VAL A 17 18.52 -0.15 2.98
C VAL A 17 17.71 -0.37 1.71
N GLN A 18 18.32 -0.11 0.55
CA GLN A 18 17.71 -0.47 -0.72
C GLN A 18 17.62 -2.00 -0.77
N GLY A 19 16.38 -2.53 -0.78
CA GLY A 19 16.11 -3.96 -0.94
C GLY A 19 16.52 -4.43 -2.33
N GLY A 20 17.82 -4.63 -2.54
CA GLY A 20 18.37 -4.82 -3.88
C GLY A 20 19.81 -5.31 -3.87
N THR A 21 20.07 -6.44 -3.22
CA THR A 21 21.13 -7.36 -3.68
C THR A 21 20.84 -8.75 -3.14
N SER A 22 20.68 -9.68 -4.08
CA SER A 22 20.79 -11.11 -3.88
C SER A 22 22.12 -11.46 -3.22
N VAL A 23 22.11 -11.75 -1.92
CA VAL A 23 23.17 -12.57 -1.33
C VAL A 23 22.83 -14.01 -1.70
N SER A 24 23.41 -14.48 -2.80
CA SER A 24 23.59 -15.91 -3.03
C SER A 24 24.59 -16.37 -1.96
N SER A 25 24.09 -16.73 -0.78
CA SER A 25 24.90 -17.46 0.19
C SER A 25 24.90 -18.92 -0.24
N VAL A 26 26.02 -19.29 -0.86
CA VAL A 26 26.67 -20.61 -0.82
C VAL A 26 26.05 -21.52 0.25
N LEU A 27 25.11 -22.37 -0.16
CA LEU A 27 24.91 -23.67 0.48
C LEU A 27 25.74 -24.64 -0.33
N ALA A 28 27.00 -24.77 0.08
CA ALA A 28 27.81 -25.92 -0.28
C ALA A 28 27.16 -27.17 0.33
N ASP A 29 27.30 -28.25 -0.41
CA ASP A 29 26.78 -29.59 -0.16
C ASP A 29 26.90 -30.04 1.30
N ASP A 30 25.79 -30.53 1.86
CA ASP A 30 25.86 -31.53 2.92
C ASP A 30 24.73 -32.55 2.71
N GLU A 31 24.93 -33.36 1.68
CA GLU A 31 24.21 -34.61 1.45
C GLU A 31 24.81 -35.68 2.36
N ALA A 32 24.32 -35.82 3.59
CA ALA A 32 24.27 -37.09 4.34
C ALA A 32 23.73 -36.94 5.78
N ALA A 33 22.42 -37.10 5.98
CA ALA A 33 21.87 -37.81 7.15
C ALA A 33 20.36 -38.02 7.01
N SER A 34 19.99 -39.18 6.45
CA SER A 34 18.62 -39.66 6.48
C SER A 34 18.22 -40.16 7.88
N LYS A 35 17.01 -39.78 8.30
CA LYS A 35 15.95 -40.61 8.95
C LYS A 35 15.37 -40.02 10.24
N ALA A 36 14.04 -39.94 10.20
CA ALA A 36 13.08 -39.96 11.30
C ALA A 36 12.95 -38.71 12.19
N SER A 37 11.95 -37.88 11.89
CA SER A 37 10.83 -37.67 12.81
C SER A 37 9.63 -37.02 12.09
N SER A 38 8.51 -37.74 12.07
CA SER A 38 7.20 -37.14 11.90
C SER A 38 6.83 -36.47 13.22
N GLY A 39 6.69 -35.14 13.23
CA GLY A 39 6.21 -34.43 14.42
C GLY A 39 6.57 -32.96 14.39
N ASN A 40 5.54 -32.12 14.47
CA ASN A 40 5.53 -30.68 14.63
C ASN A 40 5.81 -29.83 13.38
N ALA A 41 4.70 -29.46 12.72
CA ALA A 41 4.56 -28.20 12.01
C ALA A 41 4.67 -27.03 13.01
N ALA A 42 5.89 -26.73 13.44
CA ALA A 42 6.21 -25.62 14.30
C ALA A 42 6.72 -24.45 13.47
N SER A 43 5.95 -23.36 13.44
CA SER A 43 6.45 -21.98 13.47
C SER A 43 7.68 -21.69 12.61
N ASN A 44 7.53 -21.69 11.29
CA ASN A 44 8.39 -20.86 10.42
C ASN A 44 7.91 -19.41 10.50
N SER A 45 7.94 -18.85 11.71
CA SER A 45 8.07 -17.41 11.89
C SER A 45 9.39 -17.04 11.23
N ALA A 46 9.40 -15.96 10.46
CA ALA A 46 10.60 -15.44 9.82
C ALA A 46 11.66 -15.26 10.92
N ARG A 47 12.56 -16.22 11.08
CA ARG A 47 13.72 -16.08 11.95
C ARG A 47 14.43 -14.87 11.37
N ALA A 48 14.36 -13.74 12.09
CA ALA A 48 14.94 -12.48 11.65
C ALA A 48 16.41 -12.74 11.31
N GLN A 49 16.68 -12.90 10.02
CA GLN A 49 18.04 -12.92 9.51
C GLN A 49 18.52 -11.49 9.71
N PHE A 50 19.28 -11.28 10.78
CA PHE A 50 19.84 -9.98 11.05
C PHE A 50 20.77 -9.64 9.89
N LEU A 51 20.41 -8.61 9.11
CA LEU A 51 21.33 -8.06 8.13
C LEU A 51 22.34 -7.21 8.90
N GLU A 52 23.63 -7.47 8.69
CA GLU A 52 24.67 -6.63 9.26
C GLU A 52 24.67 -5.28 8.55
N LEU A 53 24.42 -4.22 9.32
CA LEU A 53 24.61 -2.86 8.86
C LEU A 53 26.07 -2.52 9.09
N PHE A 54 26.83 -2.40 8.01
CA PHE A 54 28.22 -1.95 8.05
C PHE A 54 28.40 -0.78 7.08
N ARG A 55 28.78 0.38 7.61
CA ARG A 55 29.10 1.58 6.82
C ARG A 55 30.31 2.29 7.40
N ILE A 56 31.12 2.87 6.51
CA ILE A 56 32.22 3.77 6.88
C ILE A 56 31.83 5.16 6.39
N VAL A 57 31.73 6.12 7.31
CA VAL A 57 31.52 7.53 7.01
C VAL A 57 32.87 8.24 7.13
N ILE A 58 33.27 8.94 6.06
CA ILE A 58 34.51 9.70 6.04
C ILE A 58 34.16 11.18 6.22
N LEU A 59 34.53 11.74 7.37
CA LEU A 59 34.40 13.15 7.67
C LEU A 59 35.71 13.85 7.29
N ARG A 60 35.70 14.59 6.19
CA ARG A 60 36.84 15.41 5.77
C ARG A 60 36.81 16.76 6.49
N VAL A 61 37.83 17.05 7.29
CA VAL A 61 38.01 18.37 7.88
C VAL A 61 38.95 19.16 6.98
N GLU A 62 38.49 20.32 6.46
CA GLU A 62 39.20 21.13 5.45
C GLU A 62 40.69 21.38 5.73
N ASP A 63 41.11 21.37 7.01
CA ASP A 63 42.50 21.57 7.44
C ASP A 63 42.99 20.51 8.45
N GLY A 64 42.22 19.45 8.71
CA GLY A 64 42.37 18.59 9.90
C GLY A 64 42.58 17.10 9.65
N GLY A 65 42.68 16.67 8.39
CA GLY A 65 42.74 15.25 8.03
C GLY A 65 41.35 14.60 7.95
N ASP A 66 41.34 13.31 7.57
CA ASP A 66 40.12 12.51 7.39
C ASP A 66 39.82 11.73 8.68
N LEU A 67 38.60 11.87 9.21
CA LEU A 67 38.08 11.07 10.31
C LEU A 67 37.19 9.94 9.75
N PHE A 68 37.54 8.70 10.05
CA PHE A 68 36.79 7.52 9.63
C PHE A 68 35.88 7.05 10.77
N LEU A 69 34.57 7.16 10.58
CA LEU A 69 33.57 6.62 11.50
C LEU A 69 33.07 5.28 10.97
N THR A 70 33.19 4.21 11.77
CA THR A 70 32.63 2.91 11.43
C THR A 70 31.30 2.74 12.15
N LEU A 71 30.22 2.60 11.39
CA LEU A 71 28.86 2.38 11.88
C LEU A 71 28.53 0.90 11.71
N GLN A 72 28.29 0.22 12.83
CA GLN A 72 27.94 -1.19 12.88
C GLN A 72 26.60 -1.37 13.58
N GLY A 73 25.76 -2.27 13.06
CA GLY A 73 24.47 -2.58 13.66
C GLY A 73 23.88 -3.85 13.09
N ARG A 74 22.76 -4.28 13.69
CA ARG A 74 21.95 -5.39 13.20
C ARG A 74 20.59 -4.86 12.81
N TYR A 75 20.18 -5.12 11.58
CA TYR A 75 18.84 -4.83 11.11
C TYR A 75 17.97 -6.09 11.29
N ALA A 76 17.00 -6.01 12.20
CA ALA A 76 15.93 -7.00 12.26
C ALA A 76 15.04 -6.75 11.04
N GLY A 77 15.14 -7.61 10.02
CA GLY A 77 14.38 -7.44 8.78
C GLY A 77 12.90 -7.16 9.01
N SER A 78 12.31 -6.33 8.16
CA SER A 78 10.87 -6.02 8.17
C SER A 78 10.22 -6.51 6.87
N PHE A 79 8.92 -6.82 6.90
CA PHE A 79 8.17 -7.10 5.68
C PHE A 79 8.00 -5.86 4.78
N MET A 80 8.13 -4.65 5.36
CA MET A 80 8.05 -3.40 4.61
C MET A 80 9.19 -3.28 3.59
N GLY A 81 8.85 -2.87 2.36
CA GLY A 81 9.82 -2.72 1.26
C GLY A 81 10.31 -4.02 0.62
N MET A 82 9.81 -5.18 1.06
CA MET A 82 10.13 -6.45 0.42
C MET A 82 9.24 -6.70 -0.81
N PRO A 83 9.77 -7.33 -1.88
CA PRO A 83 8.95 -7.76 -3.00
C PRO A 83 7.83 -8.72 -2.55
N LEU A 84 6.61 -8.53 -3.05
CA LEU A 84 5.43 -9.32 -2.67
C LEU A 84 5.63 -10.83 -2.89
N ALA A 85 6.27 -11.21 -4.00
CA ALA A 85 6.61 -12.61 -4.28
C ALA A 85 7.55 -13.21 -3.22
N LYS A 86 8.50 -12.41 -2.71
CA LYS A 86 9.41 -12.84 -1.64
C LYS A 86 8.67 -12.97 -0.31
N LEU A 87 7.77 -12.04 0.01
CA LEU A 87 6.95 -12.12 1.22
C LEU A 87 6.04 -13.35 1.21
N ALA A 88 5.37 -13.63 0.09
CA ALA A 88 4.53 -14.81 -0.06
C ALA A 88 5.33 -16.13 0.13
N ALA A 89 6.61 -16.15 -0.27
CA ALA A 89 7.48 -17.31 -0.07
C ALA A 89 7.96 -17.51 1.38
N LEU A 90 7.88 -16.50 2.25
CA LEU A 90 8.32 -16.60 3.66
C LEU A 90 7.36 -17.39 4.57
N GLY A 91 6.29 -17.96 4.01
CA GLY A 91 5.44 -18.93 4.68
C GLY A 91 3.96 -18.62 4.51
N ALA A 92 3.15 -19.68 4.46
CA ALA A 92 1.71 -19.57 4.38
C ALA A 92 1.11 -18.99 5.67
N ALA A 93 0.11 -18.11 5.51
CA ALA A 93 -0.76 -17.71 6.61
C ALA A 93 -1.44 -18.94 7.23
N PRO A 94 -1.64 -18.99 8.56
CA PRO A 94 -2.41 -20.05 9.19
C PRO A 94 -3.85 -20.01 8.65
N ALA A 95 -4.31 -21.11 8.04
CA ALA A 95 -5.67 -21.32 7.51
C ALA A 95 -6.38 -20.02 7.07
N ALA A 96 -5.76 -19.33 6.11
CA ALA A 96 -6.19 -18.06 5.56
C ALA A 96 -7.65 -18.12 5.09
N ARG A 97 -8.55 -17.36 5.74
CA ARG A 97 -9.82 -16.97 5.12
C ARG A 97 -9.51 -16.07 3.93
N ASP A 98 -10.22 -16.26 2.83
CA ASP A 98 -10.05 -15.47 1.61
C ASP A 98 -10.70 -14.11 1.83
N ALA A 99 -9.92 -13.02 1.84
CA ALA A 99 -10.44 -11.69 2.10
C ALA A 99 -11.51 -11.27 1.08
N ALA A 100 -11.43 -11.77 -0.16
CA ALA A 100 -12.47 -11.52 -1.16
C ALA A 100 -13.79 -12.20 -0.78
N GLN A 101 -13.75 -13.39 -0.14
CA GLN A 101 -14.94 -14.07 0.36
C GLN A 101 -15.50 -13.41 1.62
N ASP A 102 -14.63 -12.93 2.51
CA ASP A 102 -15.06 -12.18 3.71
C ASP A 102 -15.70 -10.84 3.31
N ALA A 103 -15.09 -10.11 2.38
CA ALA A 103 -15.66 -8.89 1.79
C ALA A 103 -17.02 -9.16 1.13
N GLN A 104 -17.13 -10.24 0.35
CA GLN A 104 -18.39 -10.66 -0.26
C GLN A 104 -19.47 -10.93 0.80
N ALA A 105 -19.14 -11.72 1.84
CA ALA A 105 -20.07 -12.08 2.90
C ALA A 105 -20.59 -10.83 3.63
N LEU A 106 -19.69 -9.88 3.93
CA LEU A 106 -20.04 -8.60 4.52
C LEU A 106 -20.96 -7.78 3.63
N ILE A 107 -20.59 -7.55 2.36
CA ILE A 107 -21.38 -6.75 1.42
C ILE A 107 -22.79 -7.34 1.26
N THR A 108 -22.88 -8.68 1.19
CA THR A 108 -24.16 -9.40 1.13
C THR A 108 -24.99 -9.19 2.40
N SER A 109 -24.34 -9.27 3.58
CA SER A 109 -25.02 -9.06 4.87
C SER A 109 -25.46 -7.62 5.12
N SER A 110 -24.78 -6.64 4.51
CA SER A 110 -25.10 -5.21 4.60
C SER A 110 -26.27 -4.78 3.69
N GLY A 111 -26.90 -5.72 2.98
CA GLY A 111 -28.08 -5.45 2.15
C GLY A 111 -27.79 -4.77 0.80
N SER A 112 -26.51 -4.62 0.42
CA SER A 112 -26.13 -4.09 -0.89
C SER A 112 -26.08 -5.21 -1.92
N ALA A 113 -27.26 -5.64 -2.39
CA ALA A 113 -27.38 -6.75 -3.36
C ALA A 113 -26.64 -6.47 -4.68
N ALA A 114 -26.57 -5.21 -5.12
CA ALA A 114 -25.86 -4.81 -6.34
C ALA A 114 -24.33 -4.91 -6.19
N ALA A 115 -23.76 -4.45 -5.06
CA ALA A 115 -22.33 -4.60 -4.79
C ALA A 115 -21.97 -6.07 -4.46
N ALA A 116 -22.88 -6.82 -3.84
CA ALA A 116 -22.70 -8.24 -3.60
C ALA A 116 -22.69 -9.03 -4.92
N GLU A 117 -23.51 -8.68 -5.91
CA GLU A 117 -23.48 -9.36 -7.20
C GLU A 117 -22.16 -9.06 -7.96
N ASP A 118 -21.65 -7.83 -7.90
CA ASP A 118 -20.38 -7.43 -8.53
C ASP A 118 -19.15 -8.06 -7.86
N VAL A 119 -19.15 -8.25 -6.54
CA VAL A 119 -18.08 -9.00 -5.86
C VAL A 119 -18.27 -10.53 -6.04
N SER A 120 -19.52 -11.02 -6.21
CA SER A 120 -19.83 -12.45 -6.44
C SER A 120 -19.42 -12.94 -7.84
N LYS A 121 -19.45 -12.04 -8.84
CA LYS A 121 -18.76 -12.19 -10.12
C LYS A 121 -17.28 -11.91 -9.89
N GLN A 122 -16.64 -12.74 -9.04
CA GLN A 122 -15.19 -12.91 -8.90
C GLN A 122 -14.42 -11.86 -9.69
N GLY A 123 -14.15 -10.71 -9.07
CA GLY A 123 -13.79 -9.47 -9.76
C GLY A 123 -12.80 -9.68 -10.91
N PRO A 124 -12.74 -8.81 -11.91
CA PRO A 124 -12.03 -9.05 -13.18
C PRO A 124 -10.59 -9.56 -13.02
N LEU A 125 -9.89 -9.16 -11.94
CA LEU A 125 -8.58 -9.69 -11.55
C LEU A 125 -8.61 -11.15 -11.07
N TYR A 126 -9.60 -11.56 -10.31
CA TYR A 126 -9.82 -12.94 -9.93
C TYR A 126 -10.08 -13.83 -11.15
N THR A 127 -10.88 -13.35 -12.10
CA THR A 127 -11.11 -14.06 -13.37
C THR A 127 -9.82 -14.21 -14.19
N LEU A 128 -8.94 -13.21 -14.16
CA LEU A 128 -7.61 -13.34 -14.76
C LEU A 128 -6.75 -14.38 -14.04
N LEU A 129 -6.74 -14.39 -12.70
CA LEU A 129 -5.97 -15.36 -11.92
C LEU A 129 -6.40 -16.80 -12.21
N THR A 130 -7.71 -17.05 -12.30
CA THR A 130 -8.23 -18.38 -12.67
C THR A 130 -7.94 -18.72 -14.13
N GLY A 131 -8.00 -17.75 -15.04
CA GLY A 131 -7.60 -17.90 -16.44
C GLY A 131 -6.11 -18.21 -16.63
N LEU A 132 -5.26 -17.76 -15.71
CA LEU A 132 -3.83 -18.10 -15.65
C LEU A 132 -3.54 -19.46 -14.98
N GLY A 133 -4.58 -20.23 -14.65
CA GLY A 133 -4.45 -21.57 -14.08
C GLY A 133 -4.31 -21.62 -12.56
N VAL A 134 -4.51 -20.50 -11.85
CA VAL A 134 -4.55 -20.51 -10.38
C VAL A 134 -5.87 -21.11 -9.92
N ALA A 135 -5.81 -22.21 -9.17
CA ALA A 135 -7.01 -22.84 -8.61
C ALA A 135 -7.74 -21.86 -7.66
N LYS A 136 -9.08 -21.92 -7.68
CA LYS A 136 -9.97 -21.04 -6.89
C LYS A 136 -9.61 -20.97 -5.39
N GLY A 137 -9.12 -22.08 -4.81
CA GLY A 137 -8.70 -22.17 -3.41
C GLY A 137 -7.23 -21.79 -3.14
N SER A 138 -6.45 -21.48 -4.16
CA SER A 138 -5.01 -21.17 -4.05
C SER A 138 -4.71 -19.68 -4.12
N VAL A 139 -5.68 -18.82 -4.43
CA VAL A 139 -5.47 -17.36 -4.53
C VAL A 139 -5.01 -16.78 -3.19
N SER A 140 -5.59 -17.23 -2.07
CA SER A 140 -5.16 -16.79 -0.72
C SER A 140 -3.75 -17.25 -0.35
N GLN A 141 -3.23 -18.31 -0.99
CA GLN A 141 -1.85 -18.77 -0.80
C GLN A 141 -0.84 -17.91 -1.57
N LEU A 142 -1.29 -17.12 -2.55
CA LEU A 142 -0.44 -16.21 -3.32
C LEU A 142 -0.27 -14.86 -2.62
N VAL A 143 -1.15 -14.51 -1.68
CA VAL A 143 -1.11 -13.24 -0.95
C VAL A 143 -0.19 -13.37 0.26
N PRO A 144 0.76 -12.43 0.47
CA PRO A 144 1.52 -12.34 1.70
C PRO A 144 0.63 -12.38 2.95
N LYS A 145 1.01 -13.20 3.93
CA LYS A 145 0.24 -13.37 5.18
C LYS A 145 0.04 -12.07 5.94
N GLU A 146 0.99 -11.13 5.84
CA GLU A 146 0.94 -9.82 6.48
C GLU A 146 -0.21 -8.98 5.90
N LEU A 147 -0.32 -8.94 4.56
CA LEU A 147 -1.42 -8.27 3.87
C LEU A 147 -2.75 -8.93 4.21
N LEU A 148 -2.76 -10.25 4.29
CA LEU A 148 -3.96 -10.99 4.64
C LEU A 148 -4.42 -10.70 6.07
N HIS A 149 -3.50 -10.66 7.04
CA HIS A 149 -3.83 -10.34 8.44
C HIS A 149 -4.45 -8.95 8.56
N LEU A 150 -3.89 -7.94 7.87
CA LEU A 150 -4.41 -6.58 7.84
C LEU A 150 -5.81 -6.53 7.20
N ALA A 151 -5.98 -7.14 6.03
CA ALA A 151 -7.23 -7.17 5.30
C ALA A 151 -8.33 -7.92 6.06
N CYS A 152 -8.06 -9.13 6.55
CA CYS A 152 -9.00 -9.91 7.33
C CYS A 152 -9.40 -9.19 8.63
N TRP A 153 -8.47 -8.51 9.30
CA TRP A 153 -8.82 -7.74 10.49
C TRP A 153 -9.81 -6.61 10.17
N LEU A 154 -9.63 -5.89 9.06
CA LEU A 154 -10.59 -4.86 8.63
C LEU A 154 -11.96 -5.46 8.28
N LEU A 155 -11.97 -6.63 7.65
CA LEU A 155 -13.16 -7.33 7.16
C LEU A 155 -13.85 -8.20 8.23
N GLN A 156 -13.33 -8.32 9.44
CA GLN A 156 -13.99 -9.09 10.50
C GLN A 156 -15.26 -8.41 11.03
N GLU A 157 -15.32 -7.08 11.02
CA GLU A 157 -16.42 -6.32 11.59
C GLU A 157 -16.91 -5.23 10.62
N PRO A 158 -18.22 -5.21 10.28
CA PRO A 158 -18.79 -4.17 9.43
C PRO A 158 -18.59 -2.75 9.99
N ALA A 159 -18.59 -2.60 11.32
CA ALA A 159 -18.39 -1.32 11.99
C ALA A 159 -17.02 -0.69 11.68
N ARG A 160 -15.98 -1.51 11.49
CA ARG A 160 -14.64 -1.05 11.11
C ARG A 160 -14.68 -0.42 9.72
N LEU A 161 -15.39 -1.05 8.77
CA LEU A 161 -15.56 -0.56 7.40
C LEU A 161 -16.40 0.71 7.29
N ALA A 162 -17.31 0.94 8.24
CA ALA A 162 -18.12 2.15 8.32
C ALA A 162 -17.37 3.36 8.93
N THR A 163 -16.11 3.19 9.35
CA THR A 163 -15.29 4.28 9.90
C THR A 163 -15.07 5.37 8.85
N ALA A 164 -15.57 6.58 9.11
CA ALA A 164 -15.53 7.68 8.14
C ALA A 164 -14.10 7.94 7.61
N GLY A 165 -13.94 7.94 6.28
CA GLY A 165 -12.64 8.24 5.67
C GLY A 165 -11.60 7.13 5.81
N LEU A 166 -12.02 5.88 6.04
CA LEU A 166 -11.12 4.75 6.31
C LEU A 166 -10.00 4.58 5.29
N ILE A 167 -10.23 4.81 4.00
CA ILE A 167 -9.12 4.78 3.00
C ILE A 167 -8.71 6.21 2.62
N ALA A 168 -9.67 7.14 2.52
CA ALA A 168 -9.41 8.49 2.04
C ALA A 168 -8.54 9.33 2.99
N HIS A 169 -8.65 9.12 4.31
CA HIS A 169 -8.11 10.01 5.36
C HIS A 169 -7.24 9.30 6.42
N SER A 170 -6.95 8.01 6.25
CA SER A 170 -6.22 7.24 7.25
C SER A 170 -4.79 7.71 7.51
N ALA A 171 -4.10 8.24 6.51
CA ALA A 171 -2.73 8.71 6.72
C ALA A 171 -2.72 10.03 7.50
N SER A 172 -3.63 10.94 7.16
CA SER A 172 -3.81 12.22 7.85
C SER A 172 -4.27 12.01 9.29
N GLU A 173 -5.20 11.08 9.53
CA GLU A 173 -5.68 10.75 10.87
C GLU A 173 -4.54 10.23 11.75
N VAL A 174 -3.76 9.28 11.25
CA VAL A 174 -2.63 8.68 11.99
C VAL A 174 -1.52 9.69 12.27
N LEU A 175 -1.24 10.59 11.32
CA LEU A 175 -0.25 11.65 11.49
C LEU A 175 -0.77 12.83 12.34
N GLY A 176 -2.06 12.84 12.71
CA GLY A 176 -2.68 13.97 13.40
C GLY A 176 -2.72 15.25 12.56
N VAL A 177 -2.67 15.12 11.24
CA VAL A 177 -2.74 16.24 10.30
C VAL A 177 -4.20 16.37 9.86
N THR A 178 -4.79 17.56 9.98
CA THR A 178 -6.10 17.78 9.35
C THR A 178 -5.94 17.61 7.83
N PRO A 179 -6.83 16.86 7.14
CA PRO A 179 -6.81 16.77 5.68
C PRO A 179 -7.05 18.16 5.11
N GLY A 180 -5.95 18.88 4.89
CA GLY A 180 -5.92 20.30 4.63
C GLY A 180 -5.48 20.57 3.21
N ALA A 181 -6.43 21.04 2.39
CA ALA A 181 -6.26 22.07 1.35
C ALA A 181 -4.85 22.21 0.75
N GLY A 182 -4.35 21.11 0.19
CA GLY A 182 -2.94 20.95 -0.19
C GLY A 182 -2.75 20.48 -1.63
N VAL A 183 -3.59 20.96 -2.55
CA VAL A 183 -3.15 21.26 -3.91
C VAL A 183 -3.06 22.77 -3.97
N THR A 184 -1.84 23.30 -3.95
CA THR A 184 -1.62 24.74 -4.15
C THR A 184 -2.13 25.15 -5.52
N ALA A 185 -3.14 26.03 -5.50
CA ALA A 185 -3.23 27.21 -6.34
C ALA A 185 -3.18 26.98 -7.87
N GLY A 186 -4.24 26.38 -8.38
CA GLY A 186 -4.89 26.83 -9.61
C GLY A 186 -6.29 27.32 -9.27
N ALA A 187 -6.39 28.55 -8.74
CA ALA A 187 -7.61 29.27 -8.36
C ALA A 187 -8.50 28.60 -7.29
N ALA A 188 -8.28 29.00 -6.03
CA ALA A 188 -9.35 29.02 -5.06
C ALA A 188 -10.44 30.01 -5.55
N VAL A 189 -11.50 29.51 -6.17
CA VAL A 189 -12.75 30.26 -6.27
C VAL A 189 -13.47 30.07 -4.95
N THR A 190 -13.29 31.04 -4.06
CA THR A 190 -14.14 31.23 -2.89
C THR A 190 -15.58 31.40 -3.34
N ALA A 191 -16.39 30.35 -3.18
CA ALA A 191 -17.84 30.45 -3.25
C ALA A 191 -18.38 31.12 -1.98
N THR A 192 -18.21 32.44 -1.90
CA THR A 192 -19.06 33.31 -1.09
C THR A 192 -19.61 34.39 -2.01
N GLY A 193 -20.76 34.10 -2.60
CA GLY A 193 -21.50 35.07 -3.41
C GLY A 193 -22.40 34.38 -4.43
N ALA A 194 -23.68 34.26 -4.09
CA ALA A 194 -24.71 34.03 -5.08
C ALA A 194 -24.69 35.19 -6.09
N GLN A 195 -24.33 34.93 -7.36
CA GLN A 195 -24.79 35.70 -8.52
C GLN A 195 -24.42 34.99 -9.83
N PHE A 196 -25.44 34.85 -10.67
CA PHE A 196 -25.49 34.33 -12.04
C PHE A 196 -24.19 34.48 -12.87
N SER A 197 -23.72 33.39 -13.49
CA SER A 197 -22.96 33.45 -14.75
C SER A 197 -23.06 32.13 -15.54
N ASN A 198 -23.58 32.27 -16.76
CA ASN A 198 -23.76 31.24 -17.78
C ASN A 198 -22.43 30.92 -18.49
N SER A 199 -21.65 29.99 -17.97
CA SER A 199 -20.58 29.35 -18.76
C SER A 199 -20.45 27.88 -18.39
N GLY A 200 -20.77 26.99 -19.34
CA GLY A 200 -20.72 25.54 -19.20
C GLY A 200 -19.31 24.99 -19.07
N GLN A 201 -18.65 25.25 -17.94
CA GLN A 201 -17.44 24.56 -17.49
C GLN A 201 -17.86 23.44 -16.52
N PRO A 202 -17.38 22.20 -16.68
CA PRO A 202 -17.67 21.14 -15.72
C PRO A 202 -17.03 21.49 -14.37
N ALA A 203 -17.82 21.41 -13.30
CA ALA A 203 -17.34 21.62 -11.95
C ALA A 203 -16.24 20.59 -11.63
N VAL A 204 -15.01 21.06 -11.42
CA VAL A 204 -13.91 20.21 -10.92
C VAL A 204 -14.26 19.84 -9.49
N MET A 205 -14.73 18.60 -9.28
CA MET A 205 -14.94 18.07 -7.94
C MET A 205 -13.61 18.11 -7.18
N ALA A 206 -13.58 18.85 -6.06
CA ALA A 206 -12.44 18.84 -5.16
C ALA A 206 -12.27 17.42 -4.60
N VAL A 207 -11.18 16.76 -4.97
CA VAL A 207 -10.85 15.42 -4.50
C VAL A 207 -10.22 15.55 -3.11
N THR A 208 -11.02 15.27 -2.07
CA THR A 208 -10.61 15.33 -0.66
C THR A 208 -10.06 13.97 -0.22
N GLY A 209 -8.83 13.65 -0.59
CA GLY A 209 -8.12 12.46 -0.10
C GLY A 209 -6.66 12.77 0.22
N ASP A 210 -6.03 11.92 1.03
CA ASP A 210 -4.64 12.01 1.54
C ASP A 210 -3.54 11.90 0.47
N THR A 211 -3.85 12.22 -0.78
CA THR A 211 -2.96 12.13 -1.93
C THR A 211 -1.60 12.81 -1.70
N GLY A 212 -1.56 13.89 -0.91
CA GLY A 212 -0.33 14.58 -0.54
C GLY A 212 0.60 13.81 0.41
N VAL A 213 0.07 12.91 1.25
CA VAL A 213 0.91 12.04 2.08
C VAL A 213 1.51 10.92 1.23
N TRP A 214 0.68 10.29 0.40
CA TRP A 214 1.08 9.15 -0.42
C TRP A 214 1.99 9.51 -1.59
N SER A 215 1.98 10.76 -2.05
CA SER A 215 2.87 11.26 -3.10
C SER A 215 4.26 11.67 -2.62
N ASP A 216 4.47 11.76 -1.31
CA ASP A 216 5.72 12.17 -0.70
C ASP A 216 6.34 11.01 0.09
N THR A 217 7.41 10.42 -0.46
CA THR A 217 8.13 9.32 0.20
C THR A 217 8.68 9.69 1.59
N ALA A 218 8.94 10.97 1.89
CA ALA A 218 9.34 11.38 3.22
C ALA A 218 8.17 11.27 4.21
N ARG A 219 6.97 11.70 3.79
CA ARG A 219 5.75 11.59 4.60
C ARG A 219 5.30 10.14 4.78
N VAL A 220 5.44 9.30 3.76
CA VAL A 220 5.19 7.85 3.90
C VAL A 220 6.14 7.24 4.93
N ARG A 221 7.43 7.61 4.91
CA ARG A 221 8.39 7.16 5.94
C ARG A 221 8.01 7.64 7.34
N ASP A 222 7.57 8.88 7.49
CA ASP A 222 7.12 9.38 8.79
C ASP A 222 5.86 8.67 9.29
N LEU A 223 4.91 8.37 8.39
CA LEU A 223 3.75 7.54 8.69
C LEU A 223 4.18 6.14 9.16
N VAL A 224 5.13 5.50 8.48
CA VAL A 224 5.64 4.18 8.86
C VAL A 224 6.31 4.21 10.25
N LYS A 225 7.01 5.30 10.62
CA LYS A 225 7.56 5.46 11.97
C LYS A 225 6.47 5.52 13.04
N VAL A 226 5.37 6.23 12.77
CA VAL A 226 4.22 6.28 13.69
C VAL A 226 3.55 4.90 13.82
N LEU A 227 3.51 4.14 12.73
CA LEU A 227 2.96 2.78 12.67
C LEU A 227 3.90 1.68 13.19
N GLU A 228 5.10 2.03 13.67
CA GLU A 228 6.10 1.09 14.18
C GLU A 228 5.54 0.05 15.16
N PRO A 229 4.70 0.41 16.17
CA PRO A 229 4.19 -0.58 17.12
C PRO A 229 3.35 -1.65 16.45
N LEU A 230 2.52 -1.27 15.47
CA LEU A 230 1.67 -2.18 14.72
C LEU A 230 2.51 -3.05 13.77
N ARG A 231 3.47 -2.42 13.06
CA ARG A 231 4.41 -3.11 12.17
C ARG A 231 5.20 -4.19 12.91
N ALA A 232 5.75 -3.87 14.08
CA ALA A 232 6.55 -4.79 14.88
C ALA A 232 5.77 -6.04 15.34
N VAL A 233 4.46 -5.91 15.58
CA VAL A 233 3.59 -7.06 15.92
C VAL A 233 3.47 -8.00 14.71
N ILE A 234 3.27 -7.44 13.52
CA ILE A 234 3.13 -8.21 12.28
C ILE A 234 4.48 -8.83 11.86
N ASP A 235 5.59 -8.11 11.98
CA ASP A 235 6.95 -8.62 11.73
C ASP A 235 7.27 -9.85 12.60
N GLN A 236 6.73 -9.91 13.83
CA GLN A 236 6.87 -11.07 14.72
C GLN A 236 5.96 -12.25 14.33
N GLY A 237 5.13 -12.09 13.30
CA GLY A 237 4.12 -13.07 12.87
C GLY A 237 2.96 -13.20 13.85
N LYS A 238 2.75 -12.22 14.74
CA LYS A 238 1.63 -12.21 15.67
C LYS A 238 0.40 -11.63 14.99
N GLY A 239 -0.77 -12.20 15.31
CA GLY A 239 -2.05 -11.63 14.89
C GLY A 239 -2.31 -10.30 15.60
N LEU A 240 -3.17 -9.47 15.00
CA LEU A 240 -3.64 -8.24 15.60
C LEU A 240 -4.66 -8.56 16.71
N ALA A 241 -4.34 -8.19 17.95
CA ALA A 241 -5.24 -8.38 19.07
C ALA A 241 -6.32 -7.28 19.08
N GLU A 242 -7.57 -7.66 19.34
CA GLU A 242 -8.67 -6.71 19.50
C GLU A 242 -8.48 -5.90 20.79
N GLY A 243 -8.66 -4.58 20.71
CA GLY A 243 -8.61 -3.69 21.89
C GLY A 243 -7.23 -3.15 22.30
N GLY A 244 -6.18 -3.39 21.50
CA GLY A 244 -4.92 -2.67 21.69
C GLY A 244 -5.08 -1.19 21.35
N ALA A 245 -4.67 -0.28 22.24
CA ALA A 245 -4.80 1.18 22.03
C ALA A 245 -4.14 1.70 20.73
N ALA A 246 -3.19 0.95 20.18
CA ALA A 246 -2.51 1.26 18.92
C ALA A 246 -3.15 0.61 17.67
N VAL A 247 -4.21 -0.19 17.82
CA VAL A 247 -4.87 -0.91 16.72
C VAL A 247 -6.24 -0.30 16.47
N THR A 248 -6.28 0.66 15.55
CA THR A 248 -7.49 1.35 15.08
C THR A 248 -7.74 1.02 13.61
N PRO A 249 -8.97 1.19 13.09
CA PRO A 249 -9.24 1.03 11.66
C PRO A 249 -8.32 1.89 10.78
N HIS A 250 -8.02 3.12 11.20
CA HIS A 250 -7.13 4.02 10.47
C HIS A 250 -5.68 3.56 10.48
N THR A 251 -5.13 3.14 11.62
CA THR A 251 -3.73 2.64 11.70
C THR A 251 -3.54 1.35 10.88
N VAL A 252 -4.50 0.43 10.93
CA VAL A 252 -4.46 -0.81 10.14
C VAL A 252 -4.57 -0.51 8.64
N THR A 253 -5.46 0.40 8.25
CA THR A 253 -5.62 0.77 6.84
C THR A 253 -4.42 1.56 6.31
N ALA A 254 -3.88 2.48 7.11
CA ALA A 254 -2.66 3.22 6.78
C ALA A 254 -1.47 2.28 6.61
N LEU A 255 -1.31 1.28 7.49
CA LEU A 255 -0.24 0.29 7.35
C LEU A 255 -0.43 -0.56 6.09
N LEU A 256 -1.66 -1.01 5.81
CA LEU A 256 -1.97 -1.75 4.59
C LEU A 256 -1.57 -0.97 3.34
N LEU A 257 -1.96 0.31 3.24
CA LEU A 257 -1.61 1.17 2.12
C LEU A 257 -0.10 1.47 2.06
N ALA A 258 0.55 1.67 3.22
CA ALA A 258 1.99 1.90 3.29
C ALA A 258 2.81 0.72 2.75
N VAL A 259 2.34 -0.53 2.91
CA VAL A 259 3.01 -1.70 2.29
C VAL A 259 3.12 -1.52 0.79
N PHE A 260 2.04 -1.08 0.14
CA PHE A 260 2.02 -0.86 -1.31
C PHE A 260 2.82 0.36 -1.74
N ALA A 261 2.80 1.43 -0.94
CA ALA A 261 3.56 2.65 -1.20
C ALA A 261 5.08 2.44 -1.07
N GLU A 262 5.52 1.54 -0.19
CA GLU A 262 6.94 1.21 0.04
C GLU A 262 7.48 0.10 -0.89
N LEU A 263 6.67 -0.42 -1.82
CA LEU A 263 7.17 -1.38 -2.81
C LEU A 263 8.29 -0.76 -3.64
N SER A 264 9.30 -1.57 -3.97
CA SER A 264 10.43 -1.12 -4.79
C SER A 264 10.01 -0.64 -6.19
N GLN A 265 8.85 -1.09 -6.67
CA GLN A 265 8.19 -0.62 -7.87
C GLN A 265 6.68 -0.45 -7.59
N PRO A 266 6.03 0.58 -8.14
CA PRO A 266 4.59 0.77 -8.02
C PRO A 266 3.85 -0.42 -8.62
N LEU A 267 2.76 -0.83 -7.97
CA LEU A 267 1.99 -2.00 -8.38
C LEU A 267 1.26 -1.79 -9.72
N ILE A 268 0.87 -0.56 -10.04
CA ILE A 268 0.34 -0.23 -11.37
C ILE A 268 1.51 0.15 -12.28
N PRO A 269 1.67 -0.50 -13.44
CA PRO A 269 2.81 -0.24 -14.31
C PRO A 269 2.75 1.16 -14.92
N LEU A 270 3.93 1.72 -15.21
CA LEU A 270 4.07 3.04 -15.84
C LEU A 270 3.36 3.11 -17.20
N THR A 271 3.24 2.01 -17.93
CA THR A 271 2.49 1.93 -19.19
C THR A 271 1.02 2.26 -19.00
N LEU A 272 0.39 1.77 -17.93
CA LEU A 272 -1.01 2.08 -17.64
C LEU A 272 -1.17 3.50 -17.08
N ALA A 273 -0.24 3.92 -16.23
CA ALA A 273 -0.25 5.29 -15.69
C ALA A 273 -0.05 6.36 -16.77
N SER A 274 0.83 6.11 -17.75
CA SER A 274 1.05 7.02 -18.89
C SER A 274 -0.12 7.03 -19.87
N ALA A 275 -0.85 5.92 -20.03
CA ALA A 275 -2.08 5.91 -20.81
C ALA A 275 -3.12 6.88 -20.22
N CYS A 276 -3.23 6.95 -18.89
CA CYS A 276 -4.08 7.91 -18.18
C CYS A 276 -3.70 9.36 -18.43
N ASP A 277 -2.46 9.68 -18.85
CA ASP A 277 -2.06 11.06 -19.12
C ASP A 277 -2.81 11.65 -20.34
N THR A 278 -3.37 10.80 -21.21
CA THR A 278 -4.11 11.24 -22.41
C THR A 278 -5.61 10.93 -22.36
N LYS A 279 -6.00 9.79 -21.78
CA LYS A 279 -7.42 9.39 -21.65
C LYS A 279 -7.58 8.29 -20.60
N VAL A 280 -8.80 8.10 -20.10
CA VAL A 280 -9.12 6.92 -19.28
C VAL A 280 -8.99 5.64 -20.13
N PRO A 281 -8.12 4.70 -19.77
CA PRO A 281 -8.03 3.41 -20.44
C PRO A 281 -9.35 2.65 -20.35
N SER A 282 -9.74 1.92 -21.41
CA SER A 282 -10.88 1.01 -21.31
C SER A 282 -10.58 -0.11 -20.30
N HIS A 283 -11.61 -0.60 -19.61
CA HIS A 283 -11.48 -1.70 -18.65
C HIS A 283 -10.70 -2.90 -19.21
N HIS A 284 -11.05 -3.38 -20.41
CA HIS A 284 -10.36 -4.50 -21.06
C HIS A 284 -8.86 -4.22 -21.30
N HIS A 285 -8.51 -3.02 -21.75
CA HIS A 285 -7.13 -2.62 -21.95
C HIS A 285 -6.36 -2.58 -20.63
N ALA A 286 -6.94 -1.97 -19.59
CA ALA A 286 -6.33 -1.94 -18.25
C ALA A 286 -6.08 -3.37 -17.74
N MET A 287 -7.06 -4.27 -17.86
CA MET A 287 -6.91 -5.66 -17.44
C MET A 287 -5.84 -6.42 -18.22
N SER A 288 -5.78 -6.23 -19.53
CA SER A 288 -4.75 -6.84 -20.38
C SER A 288 -3.34 -6.37 -20.00
N VAL A 289 -3.16 -5.08 -19.71
CA VAL A 289 -1.86 -4.53 -19.29
C VAL A 289 -1.45 -5.06 -17.92
N LEU A 290 -2.38 -5.14 -16.96
CA LEU A 290 -2.12 -5.70 -15.63
C LEU A 290 -1.74 -7.18 -15.71
N ALA A 291 -2.47 -7.98 -16.49
CA ALA A 291 -2.17 -9.40 -16.68
C ALA A 291 -0.80 -9.64 -17.32
N ALA A 292 -0.37 -8.75 -18.22
CA ALA A 292 0.93 -8.87 -18.88
C ALA A 292 2.10 -8.35 -18.02
N SER A 293 1.84 -7.43 -17.09
CA SER A 293 2.91 -6.73 -16.34
C SER A 293 3.14 -7.31 -14.94
N LEU A 294 2.12 -7.89 -14.32
CA LEU A 294 2.15 -8.32 -12.92
C LEU A 294 2.25 -9.83 -12.79
N ASN A 295 3.03 -10.29 -11.81
CA ASN A 295 3.07 -11.70 -11.45
C ASN A 295 1.84 -12.11 -10.62
N HIS A 296 1.66 -13.41 -10.40
CA HIS A 296 0.51 -13.96 -9.69
C HIS A 296 0.38 -13.43 -8.24
N HIS A 297 1.49 -13.14 -7.56
CA HIS A 297 1.47 -12.60 -6.18
C HIS A 297 1.04 -11.13 -6.15
N GLU A 298 1.52 -10.35 -7.11
CA GLU A 298 1.14 -8.95 -7.30
C GLU A 298 -0.33 -8.82 -7.67
N LEU A 299 -0.81 -9.62 -8.61
CA LEU A 299 -2.22 -9.66 -9.00
C LEU A 299 -3.12 -10.09 -7.84
N ALA A 300 -2.73 -11.11 -7.08
CA ALA A 300 -3.50 -11.56 -5.92
C ALA A 300 -3.55 -10.50 -4.81
N SER A 301 -2.43 -9.82 -4.55
CA SER A 301 -2.34 -8.74 -3.56
C SER A 301 -3.15 -7.51 -3.98
N LEU A 302 -3.08 -7.13 -5.26
CA LEU A 302 -3.92 -6.06 -5.83
C LEU A 302 -5.41 -6.40 -5.69
N ASN A 303 -5.79 -7.63 -6.03
CA ASN A 303 -7.18 -8.09 -5.90
C ASN A 303 -7.66 -8.04 -4.45
N HIS A 304 -6.82 -8.42 -3.48
CA HIS A 304 -7.16 -8.32 -2.05
C HIS A 304 -7.35 -6.87 -1.59
N LEU A 305 -6.46 -5.96 -1.99
CA LEU A 305 -6.61 -4.53 -1.67
C LEU A 305 -7.89 -3.95 -2.28
N LEU A 306 -8.17 -4.26 -3.54
CA LEU A 306 -9.38 -3.81 -4.21
C LEU A 306 -10.64 -4.40 -3.57
N ALA A 307 -10.62 -5.66 -3.12
CA ALA A 307 -11.75 -6.24 -2.38
C ALA A 307 -12.05 -5.50 -1.07
N VAL A 308 -11.00 -5.15 -0.29
CA VAL A 308 -11.16 -4.29 0.91
C VAL A 308 -11.73 -2.94 0.51
N ALA A 309 -11.16 -2.29 -0.51
CA ALA A 309 -11.64 -0.99 -0.96
C ALA A 309 -13.09 -1.02 -1.44
N THR A 310 -13.50 -2.05 -2.19
CA THR A 310 -14.89 -2.25 -2.60
C THR A 310 -15.82 -2.43 -1.39
N ALA A 311 -15.41 -3.21 -0.39
CA ALA A 311 -16.19 -3.35 0.85
C ALA A 311 -16.33 -2.01 1.60
N VAL A 312 -15.28 -1.19 1.64
CA VAL A 312 -15.33 0.16 2.22
C VAL A 312 -16.24 1.08 1.39
N THR A 313 -16.17 1.05 0.06
CA THR A 313 -17.06 1.84 -0.80
C THR A 313 -18.53 1.42 -0.65
N ALA A 314 -18.80 0.15 -0.39
CA ALA A 314 -20.15 -0.32 -0.12
C ALA A 314 -20.69 0.19 1.23
N ALA A 315 -19.80 0.37 2.22
CA ALA A 315 -20.14 0.97 3.51
C ALA A 315 -20.17 2.51 3.50
N GLN A 316 -19.44 3.15 2.59
CA GLN A 316 -19.26 4.60 2.45
C GLN A 316 -19.33 5.04 0.98
N PRO A 317 -20.51 4.98 0.33
CA PRO A 317 -20.66 5.26 -1.10
C PRO A 317 -20.29 6.70 -1.48
N GLU A 318 -20.45 7.65 -0.56
CA GLU A 318 -20.06 9.05 -0.74
C GLU A 318 -18.53 9.25 -0.80
N ALA A 319 -17.75 8.31 -0.28
CA ALA A 319 -16.29 8.42 -0.19
C ALA A 319 -15.57 7.86 -1.43
N VAL A 320 -16.28 7.29 -2.41
CA VAL A 320 -15.68 6.57 -3.56
C VAL A 320 -14.61 7.39 -4.29
N ALA A 321 -14.84 8.68 -4.53
CA ALA A 321 -13.88 9.54 -5.22
C ALA A 321 -12.59 9.72 -4.41
N GLY A 322 -12.69 9.92 -3.09
CA GLY A 322 -11.54 10.02 -2.19
C GLY A 322 -10.78 8.70 -2.08
N ILE A 323 -11.49 7.58 -2.01
CA ILE A 323 -10.91 6.23 -1.99
C ILE A 323 -10.11 5.98 -3.28
N ALA A 324 -10.73 6.21 -4.45
CA ALA A 324 -10.08 6.01 -5.73
C ALA A 324 -8.85 6.91 -5.92
N ALA A 325 -8.90 8.15 -5.42
CA ALA A 325 -7.77 9.06 -5.45
C ALA A 325 -6.61 8.62 -4.56
N THR A 326 -6.90 8.16 -3.34
CA THR A 326 -5.88 7.60 -2.46
C THR A 326 -5.25 6.35 -3.09
N LEU A 327 -6.05 5.44 -3.63
CA LEU A 327 -5.53 4.24 -4.31
C LEU A 327 -4.69 4.60 -5.54
N ALA A 328 -5.09 5.60 -6.34
CA ALA A 328 -4.29 6.07 -7.46
C ALA A 328 -2.94 6.63 -6.98
N ALA A 329 -2.94 7.39 -5.88
CA ALA A 329 -1.70 7.95 -5.32
C ALA A 329 -0.77 6.87 -4.75
N VAL A 330 -1.32 5.82 -4.13
CA VAL A 330 -0.55 4.72 -3.54
C VAL A 330 -0.01 3.74 -4.59
N LEU A 331 -0.84 3.37 -5.58
CA LEU A 331 -0.54 2.25 -6.46
C LEU A 331 0.13 2.66 -7.77
N MET A 332 -0.03 3.91 -8.22
CA MET A 332 0.53 4.38 -9.48
C MET A 332 1.87 5.12 -9.30
N PRO A 333 2.76 5.06 -10.30
CA PRO A 333 3.96 5.87 -10.31
C PRO A 333 3.63 7.36 -10.22
N HIS A 334 4.31 8.06 -9.33
CA HIS A 334 4.23 9.52 -9.26
C HIS A 334 4.74 10.12 -10.57
N VAL A 335 4.02 11.11 -11.07
CA VAL A 335 4.48 11.87 -12.23
C VAL A 335 5.61 12.76 -11.76
N ALA A 336 6.78 12.60 -12.37
CA ALA A 336 7.99 13.34 -12.00
C ALA A 336 7.77 14.87 -12.04
N HIS A 337 8.63 15.58 -11.32
CA HIS A 337 8.56 17.01 -11.00
C HIS A 337 8.19 17.87 -12.22
N GLY A 338 6.96 18.36 -12.21
CA GLY A 338 6.30 19.06 -13.31
C GLY A 338 4.79 19.16 -13.11
N GLY A 339 4.24 18.30 -12.23
CA GLY A 339 2.81 18.21 -11.96
C GLY A 339 2.12 17.46 -13.10
N ALA A 340 1.41 16.38 -12.78
CA ALA A 340 0.51 15.80 -13.77
C ALA A 340 -0.52 16.87 -14.15
N ALA A 341 -0.87 16.97 -15.43
CA ALA A 341 -2.00 17.80 -15.84
C ALA A 341 -3.24 17.41 -15.01
N PRO A 342 -4.10 18.36 -14.59
CA PRO A 342 -5.30 18.05 -13.80
C PRO A 342 -6.16 16.94 -14.44
N GLU A 343 -6.21 16.91 -15.77
CA GLU A 343 -6.88 15.87 -16.55
C GLU A 343 -6.25 14.48 -16.35
N ALA A 344 -4.92 14.38 -16.30
CA ALA A 344 -4.22 13.13 -16.04
C ALA A 344 -4.54 12.59 -14.64
N VAL A 345 -4.63 13.47 -13.63
CA VAL A 345 -5.04 13.09 -12.28
C VAL A 345 -6.48 12.57 -12.30
N ALA A 346 -7.40 13.29 -12.93
CA ALA A 346 -8.80 12.88 -13.07
C ALA A 346 -8.92 11.51 -13.78
N ASN A 347 -8.14 11.29 -14.83
CA ASN A 347 -8.13 10.02 -15.57
C ASN A 347 -7.62 8.84 -14.72
N ARG A 348 -6.63 9.08 -13.86
CA ARG A 348 -6.12 8.06 -12.92
C ARG A 348 -7.14 7.71 -11.85
N VAL A 349 -7.85 8.71 -11.31
CA VAL A 349 -8.97 8.51 -10.39
C VAL A 349 -10.09 7.72 -11.07
N ALA A 350 -10.47 8.10 -12.29
CA ALA A 350 -11.50 7.40 -13.06
C ALA A 350 -11.12 5.94 -13.36
N LEU A 351 -9.85 5.66 -13.67
CA LEU A 351 -9.35 4.29 -13.83
C LEU A 351 -9.49 3.49 -12.51
N MET A 352 -9.15 4.08 -11.37
CA MET A 352 -9.33 3.40 -10.07
C MET A 352 -10.80 3.16 -9.74
N GLN A 353 -11.71 4.08 -10.07
CA GLN A 353 -13.16 3.87 -9.94
C GLN A 353 -13.64 2.71 -10.81
N GLN A 354 -13.16 2.60 -12.05
CA GLN A 354 -13.44 1.46 -12.93
C GLN A 354 -12.93 0.14 -12.36
N LEU A 355 -11.74 0.12 -11.75
CA LEU A 355 -11.19 -1.08 -11.11
C LEU A 355 -11.96 -1.50 -9.86
N LEU A 356 -12.56 -0.55 -9.15
CA LEU A 356 -13.45 -0.81 -8.01
C LEU A 356 -14.84 -1.31 -8.43
N GLY A 357 -15.15 -1.34 -9.73
CA GLY A 357 -16.48 -1.69 -10.24
C GLY A 357 -17.49 -0.55 -10.16
N VAL A 358 -17.07 0.67 -9.80
CA VAL A 358 -17.96 1.83 -9.74
C VAL A 358 -18.04 2.45 -11.12
N HIS A 359 -19.12 2.15 -11.85
CA HIS A 359 -19.41 2.81 -13.12
C HIS A 359 -19.78 4.28 -12.88
N VAL A 360 -18.83 5.19 -13.14
CA VAL A 360 -19.16 6.60 -13.34
C VAL A 360 -19.85 6.71 -14.69
N ALA A 361 -21.12 7.11 -14.69
CA ALA A 361 -21.84 7.40 -15.93
C ALA A 361 -21.05 8.47 -16.71
N PRO A 362 -20.83 8.30 -18.04
CA PRO A 362 -20.17 9.33 -18.82
C PRO A 362 -20.99 10.62 -18.73
N ALA A 363 -20.33 11.72 -18.34
CA ALA A 363 -20.89 13.06 -18.34
C ALA A 363 -21.12 13.57 -19.77
#